data_AF-A0A2S5LZF7-F1
#
_entry.id   AF-A0A2S5LZF7-F1
#
_cell.length_a   1.000
_cell.length_b   1.000
_cell.length_c   1.000
_cell.angle_alpha   90.00
_cell.angle_beta   90.00
_cell.angle_gamma   90.00
#
_symmetry.space_group_name_H-M   'P 1'
#
loop_
_entity.id
_entity.type
_entity.pdbx_description
1 polymer ?
#
loop_
_entity_poly.entity_id
_entity_poly.type
_entity_poly.pdbx_seq_one_letter_code
_entity_poly.pdbx_strand_id
1 'polypeptide(L)'
;MKTLLVSIVLFACSINAIAMAQVNTTQQDKMKTCNTEASSKQLKGEARTAFMSNCLKSKPTLTAQQNKMKTCNEDAAKKELAGDARRTFMSNCLKADANGLTSQQNKMKTCNAKPEAIKLKGDARKAFMKACLSN
;
A
#
# COMPACT_ATOMS: atom_id res chain seq x y z
N MET A 1 -4.04 13.85 -69.00
CA MET A 1 -5.51 13.79 -69.03
C MET A 1 -5.95 12.40 -68.59
N LYS A 2 -6.78 12.34 -67.54
CA LYS A 2 -7.74 11.25 -67.19
C LYS A 2 -7.09 9.93 -66.71
N THR A 3 -7.43 9.30 -65.58
CA THR A 3 -8.57 9.40 -64.65
C THR A 3 -8.22 8.46 -63.47
N LEU A 4 -8.10 8.99 -62.24
CA LEU A 4 -8.98 8.72 -61.09
C LEU A 4 -9.70 7.36 -61.07
N LEU A 5 -9.34 6.45 -60.16
CA LEU A 5 -10.28 5.56 -59.48
C LEU A 5 -9.84 5.33 -58.02
N VAL A 6 -10.59 6.00 -57.14
CA VAL A 6 -10.68 5.78 -55.70
C VAL A 6 -11.34 4.43 -55.46
N SER A 7 -10.74 3.56 -54.65
CA SER A 7 -11.42 2.40 -54.06
C SER A 7 -11.37 2.50 -52.54
N ILE A 8 -12.52 2.94 -52.01
CA ILE A 8 -12.90 2.90 -50.61
C ILE A 8 -13.08 1.43 -50.22
N VAL A 9 -12.27 0.93 -49.29
CA VAL A 9 -12.60 -0.25 -48.49
C VAL A 9 -12.75 0.22 -47.05
N LEU A 10 -14.01 0.49 -46.69
CA LEU A 10 -14.48 0.50 -45.31
C LEU A 10 -14.23 -0.89 -44.73
N PHE A 11 -13.27 -1.04 -43.82
CA PHE A 11 -13.28 -2.14 -42.86
C PHE A 11 -13.57 -1.55 -41.47
N ALA A 12 -14.85 -1.44 -41.20
CA ALA A 12 -15.37 -1.23 -39.87
C ALA A 12 -15.10 -2.49 -39.03
N CYS A 13 -14.10 -2.43 -38.15
CA CYS A 13 -14.01 -3.34 -37.01
C CYS A 13 -14.25 -2.52 -35.74
N SER A 14 -15.52 -2.47 -35.36
CA SER A 14 -15.99 -1.85 -34.14
C SER A 14 -15.59 -2.71 -32.92
N ILE A 15 -15.12 -2.00 -31.90
CA ILE A 15 -15.17 -2.30 -30.44
C ILE A 15 -14.57 -3.64 -29.98
N ASN A 16 -13.46 -3.56 -29.23
CA ASN A 16 -13.44 -4.09 -27.85
C ASN A 16 -12.27 -3.49 -27.05
N ALA A 17 -12.60 -3.13 -25.82
CA ALA A 17 -11.81 -2.40 -24.86
C ALA A 17 -10.45 -3.03 -24.55
N ILE A 18 -9.44 -2.20 -24.27
CA ILE A 18 -8.53 -2.50 -23.15
C ILE A 18 -8.27 -1.22 -22.37
N ALA A 19 -9.00 -1.07 -21.27
CA ALA A 19 -8.60 -0.21 -20.18
C ALA A 19 -7.30 -0.78 -19.56
N MET A 20 -6.15 -0.19 -19.86
CA MET A 20 -4.90 -0.43 -19.12
C MET A 20 -4.26 0.90 -18.73
N ALA A 21 -4.90 1.63 -17.82
CA ALA A 21 -4.37 2.92 -17.38
C ALA A 21 -4.29 3.02 -15.86
N GLN A 22 -3.90 1.97 -15.12
CA GLN A 22 -3.73 2.10 -13.64
C GLN A 22 -2.54 1.31 -13.04
N VAL A 23 -1.64 0.71 -13.84
CA VAL A 23 -0.49 -0.05 -13.29
C VAL A 23 0.88 0.65 -13.51
N ASN A 24 0.99 1.57 -14.48
CA ASN A 24 2.28 2.19 -14.85
C ASN A 24 2.78 3.30 -13.91
N THR A 25 1.92 3.89 -13.08
CA THR A 25 2.31 4.97 -12.16
C THR A 25 3.29 4.48 -11.10
N THR A 26 3.03 3.30 -10.54
CA THR A 26 3.79 2.74 -9.41
C THR A 26 5.27 2.48 -9.73
N GLN A 27 5.58 2.00 -10.94
CA GLN A 27 6.96 1.68 -11.34
C GLN A 27 7.76 2.94 -11.70
N GLN A 28 7.12 3.93 -12.34
CA GLN A 28 7.74 5.22 -12.66
C GLN A 28 8.05 6.02 -11.39
N ASP A 29 7.11 6.05 -10.44
CA ASP A 29 7.31 6.73 -9.16
C ASP A 29 8.42 6.08 -8.33
N LYS A 30 8.46 4.74 -8.31
CA LYS A 30 9.53 3.99 -7.67
C LYS A 30 10.91 4.31 -8.27
N MET A 31 11.00 4.42 -9.59
CA MET A 31 12.25 4.79 -10.25
C MET A 31 12.69 6.22 -9.88
N LYS A 32 11.76 7.17 -9.75
CA LYS A 32 12.08 8.53 -9.27
C LYS A 32 12.59 8.49 -7.82
N THR A 33 11.91 7.79 -6.91
CA THR A 33 12.34 7.63 -5.51
C THR A 33 13.72 7.00 -5.41
N CYS A 34 13.97 5.89 -6.11
CA CYS A 34 15.28 5.24 -6.13
C CYS A 34 16.38 6.18 -6.66
N ASN A 35 16.09 7.00 -7.66
CA ASN A 35 17.05 7.99 -8.15
C ASN A 35 17.32 9.10 -7.13
N THR A 36 16.29 9.60 -6.46
CA THR A 36 16.43 10.62 -5.41
C THR A 36 17.25 10.08 -4.24
N GLU A 37 16.98 8.86 -3.77
CA GLU A 37 17.74 8.23 -2.69
C GLU A 37 19.19 7.92 -3.07
N ALA A 38 19.42 7.47 -4.31
CA ALA A 38 20.78 7.24 -4.80
C ALA A 38 21.59 8.54 -4.82
N SER A 39 20.96 9.64 -5.24
CA SER A 39 21.59 10.97 -5.30
C SER A 39 21.78 11.58 -3.91
N SER A 40 20.83 11.42 -2.98
CA SER A 40 20.98 11.90 -1.59
C SER A 40 22.09 11.15 -0.84
N LYS A 41 22.28 9.86 -1.15
CA LYS A 41 23.40 9.03 -0.69
C LYS A 41 24.70 9.27 -1.47
N GLN A 42 24.70 10.19 -2.45
CA GLN A 42 25.84 10.51 -3.31
C GLN A 42 26.48 9.28 -4.00
N LEU A 43 25.67 8.25 -4.29
CA LEU A 43 26.15 7.02 -4.91
C LEU A 43 26.54 7.27 -6.36
N LYS A 44 27.73 6.78 -6.74
CA LYS A 44 28.29 6.87 -8.10
C LYS A 44 28.80 5.51 -8.56
N GLY A 45 28.96 5.36 -9.87
CA GLY A 45 29.50 4.15 -10.49
C GLY A 45 28.75 2.89 -10.08
N GLU A 46 29.51 1.83 -9.77
CA GLU A 46 28.97 0.51 -9.46
C GLU A 46 28.02 0.50 -8.25
N ALA A 47 28.31 1.33 -7.23
CA ALA A 47 27.47 1.46 -6.04
C ALA A 47 26.07 2.01 -6.37
N ARG A 48 25.97 2.94 -7.33
CA ARG A 48 24.66 3.46 -7.80
C ARG A 48 23.88 2.38 -8.53
N THR A 49 24.54 1.62 -9.40
CA THR A 49 23.93 0.55 -10.18
C THR A 49 23.39 -0.57 -9.30
N ALA A 50 24.20 -1.01 -8.32
CA ALA A 50 23.78 -2.03 -7.35
C ALA A 50 22.59 -1.54 -6.51
N PHE A 51 22.64 -0.30 -6.02
CA PHE A 51 21.53 0.30 -5.28
C PHE A 51 20.26 0.40 -6.12
N MET A 52 20.35 0.85 -7.38
CA MET A 52 19.19 0.97 -8.27
C MET A 52 18.56 -0.39 -8.55
N SER A 53 19.37 -1.41 -8.83
CA SER A 53 18.90 -2.77 -9.06
C SER A 53 18.16 -3.31 -7.84
N ASN A 54 18.73 -3.14 -6.64
CA ASN A 54 18.09 -3.57 -5.40
C ASN A 54 16.82 -2.78 -5.11
N CYS A 55 16.86 -1.45 -5.22
CA CYS A 55 15.71 -0.58 -4.96
C CYS A 55 14.53 -0.90 -5.90
N LEU A 56 14.79 -1.13 -7.19
CA LEU A 56 13.76 -1.51 -8.15
C LEU A 56 13.24 -2.94 -7.97
N LYS A 57 14.04 -3.84 -7.39
CA LYS A 57 13.61 -5.21 -7.01
C LYS A 57 12.86 -5.27 -5.69
N SER A 58 13.09 -4.32 -4.78
CA SER A 58 12.44 -4.27 -3.47
C SER A 58 10.93 -4.10 -3.59
N LYS A 59 10.14 -4.80 -2.77
CA LYS A 59 8.69 -4.57 -2.73
C LYS A 59 8.41 -3.12 -2.28
N PRO A 60 7.34 -2.47 -2.78
CA PRO A 60 6.97 -1.13 -2.33
C PRO A 60 6.84 -1.12 -0.80
N THR A 61 7.55 -0.21 -0.13
CA THR A 61 7.34 0.03 1.30
C THR A 61 5.99 0.71 1.45
N LEU A 62 5.00 -0.04 1.95
CA LEU A 62 3.66 0.49 2.17
C LEU A 62 3.70 1.57 3.26
N THR A 63 3.03 2.69 3.03
CA THR A 63 2.80 3.69 4.07
C THR A 63 1.97 3.09 5.21
N ALA A 64 1.99 3.71 6.39
CA ALA A 64 1.17 3.27 7.52
C ALA A 64 -0.33 3.15 7.14
N GLN A 65 -0.82 4.08 6.31
CA GLN A 65 -2.19 4.07 5.81
C GLN A 65 -2.46 2.91 4.84
N GLN A 66 -1.52 2.60 3.95
CA GLN A 66 -1.63 1.47 3.02
C GLN A 66 -1.58 0.12 3.75
N ASN A 67 -0.71 -0.01 4.76
CA ASN A 67 -0.68 -1.20 5.62
C ASN A 67 -2.01 -1.37 6.37
N LYS A 68 -2.56 -0.28 6.92
CA LYS A 68 -3.85 -0.30 7.59
C LYS A 68 -4.98 -0.73 6.66
N MET A 69 -5.02 -0.16 5.44
CA MET A 69 -5.99 -0.56 4.43
C MET A 69 -5.87 -2.03 4.06
N LYS A 70 -4.66 -2.57 3.95
CA LYS A 70 -4.44 -4.01 3.71
C LYS A 70 -5.03 -4.85 4.85
N THR A 71 -4.71 -4.53 6.10
CA THR A 71 -5.26 -5.23 7.28
C THR A 71 -6.78 -5.16 7.34
N CYS A 72 -7.38 -3.98 7.13
CA CYS A 72 -8.83 -3.82 7.09
C CYS A 72 -9.48 -4.69 6.01
N ASN A 73 -8.84 -4.82 4.83
CA ASN A 73 -9.36 -5.68 3.77
C ASN A 73 -9.28 -7.17 4.12
N GLU A 74 -8.17 -7.61 4.72
CA GLU A 74 -8.00 -8.99 5.17
C GLU A 74 -9.00 -9.35 6.27
N ASP A 75 -9.22 -8.46 7.23
CA ASP A 75 -10.17 -8.70 8.32
C ASP A 75 -11.63 -8.69 7.85
N ALA A 76 -11.96 -7.86 6.85
CA ALA A 76 -13.26 -7.89 6.21
C ALA A 76 -13.49 -9.21 5.46
N ALA A 77 -12.47 -9.72 4.77
CA ALA A 77 -12.53 -10.99 4.05
C ALA A 77 -12.68 -12.18 5.00
N LYS A 78 -11.92 -12.22 6.10
CA LYS A 78 -12.05 -13.26 7.16
C LYS A 78 -13.42 -13.25 7.84
N LYS A 79 -14.10 -12.12 7.84
CA LYS A 79 -15.47 -11.96 8.37
C LYS A 79 -16.54 -12.13 7.31
N GLU A 80 -16.13 -12.45 6.07
CA GLU A 80 -17.01 -12.62 4.91
C GLU A 80 -17.96 -11.44 4.71
N LEU A 81 -17.50 -10.23 5.07
CA LEU A 81 -18.32 -9.03 4.97
C LEU A 81 -18.46 -8.65 3.49
N ALA A 82 -19.70 -8.47 3.06
CA ALA A 82 -20.05 -7.96 1.74
C ALA A 82 -21.00 -6.75 1.86
N GLY A 83 -21.23 -6.07 0.74
CA GLY A 83 -22.18 -4.95 0.66
C GLY A 83 -21.96 -3.87 1.72
N ASP A 84 -23.07 -3.42 2.31
CA ASP A 84 -23.07 -2.37 3.33
C ASP A 84 -22.31 -2.74 4.62
N ALA A 85 -22.28 -4.02 4.98
CA ALA A 85 -21.53 -4.49 6.14
C ALA A 85 -20.02 -4.28 5.95
N ARG A 86 -19.48 -4.59 4.77
CA ARG A 86 -18.07 -4.34 4.42
C ARG A 86 -17.76 -2.85 4.39
N ARG A 87 -18.63 -2.04 3.78
CA ARG A 87 -18.44 -0.59 3.67
C ARG A 87 -18.38 0.07 5.06
N THR A 88 -19.31 -0.30 5.94
CA THR A 88 -19.35 0.18 7.32
C THR A 88 -18.11 -0.26 8.09
N PHE A 89 -17.73 -1.53 7.98
CA PHE A 89 -16.52 -2.05 8.60
C PHE A 89 -15.27 -1.32 8.11
N MET A 90 -15.11 -1.14 6.80
CA MET A 90 -13.97 -0.44 6.20
C MET A 90 -13.91 1.01 6.66
N SER A 91 -15.05 1.70 6.69
CA SER A 91 -15.15 3.08 7.18
C SER A 91 -14.70 3.17 8.64
N ASN A 92 -15.20 2.30 9.51
CA ASN A 92 -14.81 2.30 10.93
C ASN A 92 -13.35 1.90 11.14
N CYS A 93 -12.88 0.88 10.40
CA CYS A 93 -11.49 0.43 10.45
C CYS A 93 -10.54 1.55 10.05
N LEU A 94 -10.81 2.23 8.93
CA LEU A 94 -10.01 3.36 8.45
C LEU A 94 -10.22 4.63 9.29
N LYS A 95 -11.39 4.85 9.89
CA LYS A 95 -11.68 6.01 10.76
C LYS A 95 -11.11 5.91 12.17
N ALA A 96 -10.52 4.80 12.59
CA ALA A 96 -9.82 4.73 13.89
C ALA A 96 -8.63 5.72 14.04
N ASP A 97 -8.35 6.52 12.99
CA ASP A 97 -7.41 7.65 12.97
C ASP A 97 -8.10 9.01 13.27
N ALA A 98 -9.44 9.06 13.28
CA ALA A 98 -10.24 10.29 13.42
C ALA A 98 -10.27 10.87 14.85
N ASN A 99 -9.78 10.14 15.85
CA ASN A 99 -9.56 10.68 17.21
C ASN A 99 -8.19 11.37 17.35
N GLY A 100 -7.47 11.64 16.26
CA GLY A 100 -6.19 12.34 16.27
C GLY A 100 -5.03 11.53 16.88
N LEU A 101 -5.21 10.22 17.04
CA LEU A 101 -4.21 9.35 17.63
C LEU A 101 -3.37 8.65 16.55
N THR A 102 -2.06 8.68 16.72
CA THR A 102 -1.09 8.02 15.85
C THR A 102 -1.22 6.50 15.95
N SER A 103 -0.73 5.79 14.93
CA SER A 103 -0.67 4.31 14.92
C SER A 103 -0.02 3.73 16.20
N GLN A 104 0.99 4.43 16.73
CA GLN A 104 1.65 4.08 17.99
C GLN A 104 0.72 4.17 19.20
N GLN A 105 -0.14 5.19 19.26
CA GLN A 105 -1.10 5.39 20.34
C GLN A 105 -2.26 4.38 20.27
N ASN A 106 -2.70 4.03 19.07
CA ASN A 106 -3.69 2.96 18.88
C ASN A 106 -3.13 1.60 19.29
N LYS A 107 -1.90 1.28 18.87
CA LYS A 107 -1.19 0.06 19.28
C LYS A 107 -1.02 -0.02 20.80
N MET A 108 -0.69 1.10 21.43
CA MET A 108 -0.61 1.18 22.89
C MET A 108 -1.95 0.93 23.57
N LYS A 109 -3.06 1.47 23.04
CA LYS A 109 -4.40 1.18 23.56
C LYS A 109 -4.76 -0.31 23.41
N THR A 110 -4.51 -0.89 22.24
CA THR A 110 -4.78 -2.32 21.99
C THR A 110 -3.92 -3.22 22.89
N CYS A 111 -2.64 -2.91 23.06
CA CYS A 111 -1.76 -3.66 23.95
C CYS A 111 -2.21 -3.56 25.41
N ASN A 112 -2.68 -2.40 25.86
CA ASN A 112 -3.19 -2.23 27.23
C ASN A 112 -4.56 -2.87 27.47
N ALA A 113 -5.38 -3.02 26.43
CA ALA A 113 -6.71 -3.63 26.53
C ALA A 113 -6.68 -5.18 26.53
N LYS A 114 -5.53 -5.81 26.28
CA LYS A 114 -5.40 -7.26 26.29
C LYS A 114 -5.60 -7.83 27.71
N PRO A 115 -6.36 -8.93 27.89
CA PRO A 115 -6.58 -9.54 29.20
C PRO A 115 -5.28 -9.88 29.94
N GLU A 116 -4.25 -10.28 29.20
CA GLU A 116 -2.91 -10.57 29.71
C GLU A 116 -2.26 -9.31 30.29
N ALA A 117 -2.41 -8.16 29.63
CA ALA A 117 -1.88 -6.88 30.12
C ALA A 117 -2.51 -6.45 31.46
N ILE A 118 -3.79 -6.81 31.66
CA ILE A 118 -4.55 -6.50 32.88
C ILE A 118 -4.12 -7.41 34.04
N LYS A 119 -3.74 -8.65 33.74
CA LYS A 119 -3.28 -9.65 34.73
C LYS A 119 -1.81 -9.48 35.12
N LEU A 120 -1.01 -8.85 34.27
CA LEU A 120 0.41 -8.62 34.52
C LEU A 120 0.64 -7.35 35.34
N LYS A 121 1.58 -7.43 36.30
CA LYS A 121 2.05 -6.29 37.10
C LYS A 121 3.57 -6.17 37.02
N GLY A 122 4.09 -4.99 37.36
CA GLY A 122 5.53 -4.74 37.42
C GLY A 122 6.26 -5.08 36.12
N ASP A 123 7.41 -5.74 36.25
CA ASP A 123 8.30 -6.03 35.13
C ASP A 123 7.66 -6.92 34.06
N ALA A 124 6.77 -7.82 34.46
CA ALA A 124 6.07 -8.72 33.53
C ALA A 124 5.13 -7.93 32.59
N ARG A 125 4.46 -6.89 33.11
CA ARG A 125 3.64 -5.99 32.28
C ARG A 125 4.52 -5.17 31.34
N LYS A 126 5.65 -4.66 31.83
CA LYS A 126 6.58 -3.87 31.03
C LYS A 126 7.17 -4.69 29.88
N ALA A 127 7.57 -5.93 30.14
CA ALA A 127 8.05 -6.86 29.13
C ALA A 127 6.98 -7.17 28.08
N PHE A 128 5.75 -7.45 28.51
CA PHE A 128 4.62 -7.66 27.62
C PHE A 128 4.33 -6.42 26.75
N MET A 129 4.31 -5.23 27.35
CA MET A 129 4.02 -3.99 26.63
C MET A 129 5.12 -3.68 25.61
N LYS A 130 6.39 -3.90 25.96
CA LYS A 130 7.53 -3.79 25.03
C LYS A 130 7.37 -4.77 23.87
N ALA A 131 7.13 -6.05 24.15
CA ALA A 131 6.94 -7.06 23.11
C ALA A 131 5.75 -6.76 22.19
N CYS A 132 4.64 -6.30 22.77
CA CYS A 132 3.43 -5.95 22.03
C CYS A 132 3.62 -4.69 21.16
N LEU A 133 4.39 -3.71 21.63
CA LEU A 133 4.64 -2.45 20.91
C LEU A 133 5.74 -2.55 19.84
N SER A 134 6.62 -3.54 19.90
CA SER A 134 7.77 -3.68 18.99
C SER A 134 7.50 -4.38 17.65
N ASN A 135 6.29 -4.91 17.41
CA ASN A 135 5.91 -5.60 16.15
C ASN A 135 5.21 -4.72 15.11
#